data_AF-A0A7V9DHY4-F1
#
_entry.id   AF-A0A7V9DHY4-F1
#
_cell.length_a   1.000
_cell.length_b   1.000
_cell.length_c   1.000
_cell.angle_alpha   90.00
_cell.angle_beta   90.00
_cell.angle_gamma   90.00
#
_symmetry.space_group_name_H-M   'P 1'
#
loop_
_entity.id
_entity.type
_entity.pdbx_description
1 polymer ?
#
loop_
_entity_poly.entity_id
_entity_poly.type
_entity_poly.pdbx_seq_one_letter_code
_entity_poly.pdbx_strand_id
1 'polypeptide(L)'
;MRRSIGAFGGAVAALALAFAFAFAFAGDGEAGSAAKAPRPTTLHVRTDAGFAVAVRRLSRSGGKIVLHPGLYRSLFIPPRSWRPLRIVGTRGARVQRVMFYGTQRVSLGRVRV
;
A
#
# COMPACT_ATOMS: atom_id res chain seq x y z
N MET A 1 3.18 -20.12 55.73
CA MET A 1 2.66 -19.26 54.64
C MET A 1 3.47 -17.95 54.65
N ARG A 2 4.70 -17.82 54.12
CA ARG A 2 5.13 -17.65 52.70
C ARG A 2 4.09 -16.85 51.89
N ARG A 3 4.32 -15.64 51.35
CA ARG A 3 5.50 -15.02 50.69
C ARG A 3 5.44 -13.49 50.88
N SER A 4 6.41 -12.80 51.49
CA SER A 4 7.65 -12.24 50.92
C SER A 4 7.46 -11.40 49.65
N ILE A 5 7.43 -10.08 49.83
CA ILE A 5 7.56 -9.05 48.79
C ILE A 5 9.04 -8.68 48.67
N GLY A 6 9.60 -8.92 47.49
CA GLY A 6 10.94 -8.54 47.04
C GLY A 6 11.02 -8.89 45.55
N ALA A 7 11.72 -8.17 44.67
CA ALA A 7 12.69 -7.11 44.84
C ALA A 7 12.73 -6.28 43.55
N PHE A 8 13.19 -5.04 43.69
CA PHE A 8 13.64 -4.17 42.60
C PHE A 8 14.75 -4.84 41.78
N GLY A 9 14.58 -4.82 40.45
CA GLY A 9 15.62 -5.00 39.43
C GLY A 9 14.95 -4.59 38.12
N GLY A 10 15.28 -3.48 37.47
CA GLY A 10 16.62 -3.12 37.10
C GLY A 10 16.81 -3.50 35.63
N ALA A 11 16.63 -2.50 34.76
CA ALA A 11 17.15 -2.42 33.40
C ALA A 11 16.40 -3.10 32.23
N VAL A 12 16.46 -2.36 31.12
CA VAL A 12 16.34 -2.74 29.71
C VAL A 12 14.94 -2.65 29.09
N ALA A 13 14.62 -1.41 28.71
CA ALA A 13 14.20 -1.02 27.37
C ALA A 13 13.90 -2.16 26.37
N ALA A 14 12.62 -2.32 26.02
CA ALA A 14 12.22 -2.71 24.67
C ALA A 14 10.73 -2.40 24.52
N LEU A 15 10.46 -1.20 24.01
CA LEU A 15 9.15 -0.73 23.59
C LEU A 15 8.77 -1.49 22.30
N ALA A 16 8.37 -2.75 22.45
CA ALA A 16 7.87 -3.58 21.35
C ALA A 16 6.36 -3.42 21.28
N LEU A 17 5.95 -2.39 20.53
CA LEU A 17 4.56 -2.09 20.21
C LEU A 17 3.98 -3.26 19.42
N ALA A 18 3.19 -4.09 20.11
CA ALA A 18 2.62 -5.32 19.60
C ALA A 18 1.73 -5.05 18.37
N PHE A 19 2.21 -5.48 17.20
CA PHE A 19 1.43 -5.55 15.97
C PHE A 19 0.41 -6.69 16.12
N ALA A 20 -0.85 -6.35 16.36
CA ALA A 20 -1.94 -7.32 16.44
C ALA A 20 -2.13 -8.02 15.09
N PHE A 21 -1.59 -9.24 14.99
CA PHE A 21 -1.74 -10.14 13.86
C PHE A 21 -3.02 -10.95 14.07
N ALA A 22 -4.16 -10.46 13.57
CA ALA A 22 -5.41 -11.22 13.56
C ALA A 22 -5.37 -12.27 12.44
N PHE A 23 -4.89 -13.45 12.78
CA PHE A 23 -4.99 -14.66 11.96
C PHE A 23 -6.32 -15.34 12.28
N ALA A 24 -7.26 -15.34 11.35
CA ALA A 24 -8.49 -16.13 11.44
C ALA A 24 -8.60 -16.99 10.18
N PHE A 25 -8.28 -18.28 10.35
CA PHE A 25 -8.58 -19.34 9.39
C PHE A 25 -10.03 -19.77 9.58
N ALA A 26 -10.88 -19.56 8.58
CA ALA A 26 -12.16 -20.23 8.43
C ALA A 26 -12.65 -20.03 6.99
N GLY A 27 -12.86 -21.11 6.24
CA GLY A 27 -13.38 -21.06 4.89
C GLY A 27 -13.07 -22.32 4.11
N ASP A 28 -13.87 -23.35 4.37
CA ASP A 28 -13.99 -24.60 3.64
C ASP A 28 -14.30 -24.40 2.15
N GLY A 29 -14.14 -25.47 1.37
CA GLY A 29 -13.91 -25.44 -0.07
C GLY A 29 -14.94 -24.71 -0.94
N GLU A 30 -14.44 -24.15 -2.04
CA GLU A 30 -15.24 -24.05 -3.27
C GLU A 30 -14.37 -24.34 -4.48
N ALA A 31 -14.80 -25.36 -5.22
CA ALA A 31 -14.18 -25.85 -6.42
C ALA A 31 -13.97 -24.74 -7.45
N GLY A 32 -12.74 -24.62 -7.95
CA GLY A 32 -12.49 -24.59 -9.39
C GLY A 32 -13.30 -23.62 -10.26
N SER A 33 -13.70 -22.44 -9.77
CA SER A 33 -14.01 -21.34 -10.67
C SER A 33 -12.69 -20.90 -11.26
N ALA A 34 -12.48 -21.17 -12.55
CA ALA A 34 -11.42 -20.59 -13.34
C ALA A 34 -11.45 -19.07 -13.14
N ALA A 35 -10.69 -18.61 -12.15
CA ALA A 35 -10.72 -17.24 -11.67
C ALA A 35 -10.18 -16.40 -12.81
N LYS A 36 -11.11 -15.87 -13.62
CA LYS A 36 -10.87 -14.84 -14.62
C LYS A 36 -9.84 -13.90 -14.02
N ALA A 37 -8.62 -13.96 -14.54
CA ALA A 37 -7.49 -13.22 -13.97
C ALA A 37 -8.01 -11.80 -13.72
N PRO A 38 -7.96 -11.29 -12.47
CA PRO A 38 -8.64 -10.07 -12.11
C PRO A 38 -8.21 -8.99 -13.10
N ARG A 39 -9.17 -8.51 -13.90
CA ARG A 39 -8.89 -7.54 -14.97
C ARG A 39 -8.14 -6.39 -14.31
N PRO A 40 -6.96 -5.98 -14.82
CA PRO A 40 -6.17 -4.95 -14.19
C PRO A 40 -7.01 -3.67 -14.08
N THR A 41 -7.40 -3.32 -12.86
CA THR A 41 -8.24 -2.15 -12.60
C THR A 41 -7.47 -0.91 -13.02
N THR A 42 -8.03 -0.15 -13.97
CA THR A 42 -7.44 1.09 -14.46
C THR A 42 -8.21 2.27 -13.87
N LEU A 43 -7.54 3.12 -13.10
CA LEU A 43 -8.13 4.31 -12.50
C LEU A 43 -7.51 5.56 -13.11
N HIS A 44 -8.38 6.44 -13.62
CA HIS A 44 -7.98 7.73 -14.16
C HIS A 44 -8.07 8.80 -13.07
N VAL A 45 -7.01 9.58 -12.91
CA VAL A 45 -6.86 10.52 -11.82
C VAL A 45 -6.46 11.88 -12.37
N ARG A 46 -7.10 12.96 -11.91
CA ARG A 46 -6.79 14.34 -12.28
C ARG A 46 -6.11 15.16 -11.18
N THR A 47 -6.14 14.69 -9.93
CA THR A 47 -5.70 15.45 -8.76
C THR A 47 -4.86 14.60 -7.82
N ASP A 48 -4.05 15.25 -6.98
CA ASP A 48 -3.25 14.61 -5.93
C ASP A 48 -4.13 13.82 -4.94
N ALA A 49 -5.25 14.41 -4.51
CA ALA A 49 -6.21 13.74 -3.62
C ALA A 49 -6.84 12.50 -4.29
N GLY A 50 -7.18 12.61 -5.58
CA GLY A 50 -7.68 11.48 -6.36
C GLY A 50 -6.64 10.36 -6.49
N PHE A 51 -5.35 10.72 -6.54
CA PHE A 51 -4.26 9.75 -6.58
C PHE A 51 -4.18 8.95 -5.29
N ALA A 52 -4.22 9.61 -4.14
CA ALA A 52 -4.21 8.94 -2.84
C ALA A 52 -5.37 7.96 -2.68
N VAL A 53 -6.58 8.35 -3.12
CA VAL A 53 -7.77 7.47 -3.12
C VAL A 53 -7.58 6.29 -4.06
N ALA A 54 -7.07 6.50 -5.27
CA ALA A 54 -6.80 5.45 -6.24
C ALA A 54 -5.75 4.45 -5.73
N VAL A 55 -4.66 4.94 -5.14
CA VAL A 55 -3.62 4.11 -4.54
C VAL A 55 -4.17 3.27 -3.39
N ARG A 56 -5.02 3.85 -2.52
CA ARG A 56 -5.67 3.11 -1.44
C ARG A 56 -6.58 2.01 -1.98
N ARG A 57 -7.36 2.28 -3.04
CA ARG A 57 -8.20 1.28 -3.72
C ARG A 57 -7.38 0.15 -4.35
N LEU A 58 -6.23 0.45 -4.94
CA LEU A 58 -5.35 -0.52 -5.62
C LEU A 58 -4.24 -1.08 -4.72
N SER A 59 -4.28 -0.82 -3.42
CA SER A 59 -3.26 -1.24 -2.44
C SER A 59 -3.22 -2.76 -2.27
N ARG A 60 -4.40 -3.42 -2.31
CA ARG A 60 -4.53 -4.88 -2.20
C ARG A 60 -4.53 -5.57 -3.56
N SER A 61 -5.18 -4.98 -4.55
CA SER A 61 -5.45 -5.61 -5.85
C SER A 61 -4.39 -5.37 -6.92
N GLY A 62 -3.54 -4.35 -6.78
CA GLY A 62 -2.67 -3.91 -7.88
C GLY A 62 -3.46 -3.22 -8.99
N GLY A 63 -2.81 -2.90 -10.10
CA GLY A 63 -3.48 -2.36 -11.29
C GLY A 63 -2.75 -1.20 -11.95
N LYS A 64 -3.49 -0.33 -12.63
CA LYS A 64 -2.96 0.79 -13.38
C LYS A 64 -3.59 2.11 -12.92
N ILE A 65 -2.78 3.12 -12.65
CA ILE A 65 -3.22 4.48 -12.39
C ILE A 65 -2.79 5.33 -13.58
N VAL A 66 -3.73 6.01 -14.21
CA VAL A 66 -3.47 6.92 -15.32
C VAL A 66 -3.60 8.34 -14.81
N LEU A 67 -2.49 9.08 -14.81
CA LEU A 67 -2.47 10.49 -14.45
C LEU A 67 -2.86 11.33 -15.67
N HIS A 68 -3.88 12.17 -15.50
CA HIS A 68 -4.25 13.17 -16.50
C HIS A 68 -3.18 14.27 -16.62
N PRO A 69 -3.24 15.10 -17.68
CA PRO A 69 -2.36 16.24 -17.81
C PRO A 69 -2.61 17.21 -16.65
N GLY A 70 -1.55 17.62 -15.97
CA GLY A 70 -1.66 18.41 -14.75
C GLY A 70 -0.38 18.40 -13.93
N LEU A 71 -0.32 19.29 -12.95
CA LEU A 71 0.76 19.34 -11.96
C LEU A 71 0.35 18.57 -10.71
N TYR A 72 1.09 17.50 -10.42
CA TYR A 72 0.98 16.73 -9.19
C TYR A 72 2.11 17.12 -8.27
N ARG A 73 1.79 17.71 -7.11
CA ARG A 73 2.81 18.26 -6.21
C ARG A 73 3.53 17.17 -5.43
N SER A 74 2.77 16.17 -4.99
CA SER A 74 3.30 15.08 -4.18
C SER A 74 2.53 13.81 -4.43
N LEU A 75 3.19 12.79 -4.98
CA LEU A 75 2.65 11.45 -5.11
C LEU A 75 3.21 10.58 -3.98
N PHE A 76 2.35 10.23 -3.03
CA PHE A 76 2.70 9.33 -1.94
C PHE A 76 2.19 7.92 -2.22
N ILE A 77 3.11 6.95 -2.22
CA ILE A 77 2.79 5.54 -2.36
C ILE A 77 3.12 4.84 -1.04
N PRO A 78 2.09 4.46 -0.24
CA PRO A 78 2.25 3.73 1.01
C PRO A 78 2.63 2.26 0.77
N PRO A 79 2.95 1.51 1.84
CA PRO A 79 3.21 0.07 1.77
C PRO A 79 1.99 -0.64 1.19
N ARG A 80 2.24 -1.60 0.30
CA ARG A 80 1.22 -2.23 -0.54
C ARG A 80 1.51 -3.71 -0.71
N SER A 81 0.51 -4.45 -1.18
CA SER A 81 0.67 -5.89 -1.45
C SER A 81 1.67 -6.14 -2.57
N TRP A 82 2.12 -7.40 -2.70
CA TRP A 82 3.05 -7.82 -3.76
C TRP A 82 2.49 -7.73 -5.18
N ARG A 83 1.25 -7.22 -5.36
CA ARG A 83 0.63 -7.04 -6.66
C ARG A 83 1.14 -5.78 -7.36
N PRO A 84 1.48 -5.87 -8.66
CA PRO A 84 2.12 -4.77 -9.38
C PRO A 84 1.20 -3.56 -9.54
N LEU A 85 1.77 -2.35 -9.42
CA LEU A 85 1.11 -1.09 -9.76
C LEU A 85 1.84 -0.42 -10.92
N ARG A 86 1.08 0.00 -11.92
CA ARG A 86 1.60 0.82 -13.02
C ARG A 86 1.02 2.21 -12.94
N ILE A 87 1.84 3.20 -12.64
CA ILE A 87 1.49 4.61 -12.65
C ILE A 87 1.97 5.17 -13.99
N VAL A 88 1.04 5.59 -14.83
CA VAL A 88 1.31 6.08 -16.18
C VAL A 88 0.76 7.47 -16.34
N GLY A 89 1.62 8.43 -16.67
CA GLY A 89 1.19 9.76 -17.07
C GLY A 89 0.66 9.80 -18.49
N THR A 90 -0.32 10.66 -18.72
CA THR A 90 -0.68 11.12 -20.06
C THR A 90 0.19 12.34 -20.43
N ARG A 91 0.20 12.71 -21.72
CA ARG A 91 1.03 13.82 -22.21
C ARG A 91 0.68 15.12 -21.45
N GLY A 92 1.63 15.66 -20.68
CA GLY A 92 1.45 16.84 -19.84
C GLY A 92 1.28 16.55 -18.34
N ALA A 93 1.33 15.28 -17.91
CA ALA A 93 1.41 14.93 -16.49
C ALA A 93 2.81 15.27 -15.93
N ARG A 94 2.85 16.21 -14.99
CA ARG A 94 4.07 16.66 -14.30
C ARG A 94 4.00 16.26 -12.84
N VAL A 95 5.09 15.76 -12.29
CA VAL A 95 5.15 15.25 -10.92
C VAL A 95 6.34 15.88 -10.23
N GLN A 96 6.12 16.77 -9.25
CA GLN A 96 7.23 17.45 -8.58
C GLN A 96 7.96 16.53 -7.60
N ARG A 97 7.23 15.66 -6.91
CA ARG A 97 7.79 14.77 -5.89
C ARG A 97 7.07 13.43 -5.91
N VAL A 98 7.85 12.36 -5.88
CA VAL A 98 7.35 10.99 -5.70
C VAL A 98 8.00 10.40 -4.47
N MET A 99 7.18 9.89 -3.55
CA MET A 99 7.61 9.26 -2.32
C MET A 99 7.15 7.81 -2.31
N PHE A 100 8.12 6.90 -2.38
CA PHE A 100 7.91 5.47 -2.25
C PHE A 100 8.25 5.05 -0.82
N TYR A 101 7.25 4.70 -0.01
CA TYR A 101 7.46 4.27 1.37
C TYR A 101 7.12 2.79 1.55
N GLY A 102 8.13 1.95 1.81
CA GLY A 102 7.94 0.52 2.07
C GLY A 102 7.20 -0.22 0.95
N THR A 103 7.34 0.26 -0.30
CA THR A 103 6.59 -0.21 -1.45
C THR A 103 7.52 -0.87 -2.47
N GLN A 104 7.04 -1.94 -3.10
CA GLN A 104 7.76 -2.69 -4.12
C GLN A 104 6.86 -2.92 -5.34
N ARG A 105 7.46 -3.22 -6.51
CA ARG A 105 6.75 -3.53 -7.77
C ARG A 105 5.84 -2.39 -8.27
N VAL A 106 6.32 -1.16 -8.17
CA VAL A 106 5.68 0.03 -8.73
C VAL A 106 6.46 0.50 -9.95
N SER A 107 5.79 0.58 -11.09
CA SER A 107 6.35 1.15 -12.31
C SER A 107 5.78 2.55 -12.50
N LEU A 108 6.66 3.55 -12.62
CA LEU A 108 6.30 4.92 -12.98
C LEU A 108 6.74 5.17 -14.43
N GLY A 109 5.85 5.68 -15.28
CA GLY A 109 6.18 5.93 -16.68
C GLY A 109 5.35 7.06 -17.29
N ARG A 110 5.86 7.64 -18.39
CA ARG A 110 5.20 8.73 -19.14
C ARG A 110 4.81 9.95 -18.29
N VAL A 111 5.58 10.23 -17.23
CA VAL A 111 5.46 11.43 -16.39
C VAL A 111 6.72 12.26 -16.52
N ARG A 112 6.59 13.58 -16.41
CA ARG A 112 7.72 14.50 -16.34
C ARG A 112 7.97 14.84 -14.88
N VAL A 113 9.17 14.58 -14.38
CA VAL A 113 9.58 14.89 -13.00
C VAL A 113 10.34 16.21 -13.00
#